data_AF-A0A920EFI3-F1
#
_entry.id   AF-A0A920EFI3-F1
#
_cell.length_a   1.000
_cell.length_b   1.000
_cell.length_c   1.000
_cell.angle_alpha   90.00
_cell.angle_beta   90.00
_cell.angle_gamma   90.00
#
_symmetry.space_group_name_H-M   'P 1'
#
loop_
_entity.id
_entity.type
_entity.pdbx_description
1 polymer ?
#
loop_
_entity_poly.entity_id
_entity_poly.type
_entity_poly.pdbx_seq_one_letter_code
_entity_poly.pdbx_strand_id
1 'polypeptide(L)'
;MGKLKKKKNKGQTNDIVCSQLRNSIPIISNGENTVIAYEPIWAIGTGRIPSLEEIQSVHSRLRLLISEIKGAEIANKMRILYGGSVKPNNAKDIFALEDVDGALVGGASLKSEDFLGIANLCQ
;
A
#
# COMPACT_ATOMS: atom_id res chain seq x y z
N MET A 1 4.91 0.34 6.01
CA MET A 1 5.40 -1.04 6.32
C MET A 1 6.08 -1.62 5.09
N GLY A 2 7.12 -2.44 5.23
CA GLY A 2 7.82 -2.99 4.06
C GLY A 2 8.97 -3.96 4.36
N LYS A 3 9.36 -4.75 3.35
CA LYS A 3 10.42 -5.77 3.42
C LYS A 3 11.80 -5.22 2.99
N LEU A 4 12.81 -5.32 3.85
CA LEU A 4 14.22 -4.96 3.54
C LEU A 4 14.91 -5.92 2.55
N LYS A 5 15.93 -5.37 1.86
CA LYS A 5 16.68 -5.86 0.66
C LYS A 5 17.11 -7.33 0.55
N LYS A 6 17.10 -8.18 1.58
CA LYS A 6 17.63 -9.56 1.47
C LYS A 6 16.57 -10.50 0.85
N LYS A 7 16.57 -10.57 -0.50
CA LYS A 7 15.88 -11.53 -1.40
C LYS A 7 14.36 -11.36 -1.60
N LYS A 8 13.96 -11.03 -2.85
CA LYS A 8 12.59 -11.19 -3.37
C LYS A 8 12.34 -12.68 -3.63
N ASN A 9 11.99 -13.43 -2.59
CA ASN A 9 11.43 -14.76 -2.74
C ASN A 9 9.90 -14.62 -2.75
N LYS A 10 9.26 -14.94 -3.87
CA LYS A 10 7.78 -15.07 -3.97
C LYS A 10 7.31 -15.96 -2.79
N GLY A 11 6.38 -15.46 -1.98
CA GLY A 11 5.94 -16.08 -0.72
C GLY A 11 6.25 -15.23 0.52
N GLN A 12 7.51 -14.84 0.73
CA GLN A 12 7.92 -14.16 1.97
C GLN A 12 7.45 -12.71 2.10
N THR A 13 7.09 -12.04 1.00
CA THR A 13 6.64 -10.63 1.05
C THR A 13 5.37 -10.53 1.88
N ASN A 14 4.39 -11.39 1.59
CA ASN A 14 3.12 -11.42 2.30
C ASN A 14 3.33 -11.74 3.78
N ASP A 15 4.15 -12.73 4.11
CA ASP A 15 4.43 -13.11 5.49
C ASP A 15 5.04 -11.96 6.31
N ILE A 16 6.00 -11.25 5.72
CA ILE A 16 6.70 -10.14 6.40
C ILE A 16 5.76 -8.96 6.61
N VAL A 17 5.03 -8.52 5.59
CA VAL A 17 4.12 -7.37 5.73
C VAL A 17 2.95 -7.70 6.65
N CYS A 18 2.44 -8.93 6.62
CA CYS A 18 1.42 -9.39 7.56
C CYS A 18 1.93 -9.43 8.99
N SER A 19 3.14 -9.95 9.21
CA SER A 19 3.76 -9.97 10.53
C SER A 19 3.98 -8.55 11.07
N GLN A 20 4.45 -7.63 10.22
CA GLN A 20 4.58 -6.21 10.59
C GLN A 20 3.23 -5.62 10.99
N LEU A 21 2.18 -5.81 10.17
CA LEU A 21 0.87 -5.25 10.44
C LEU A 21 0.29 -5.77 11.75
N ARG A 22 0.33 -7.09 11.96
CA ARG A 22 -0.18 -7.73 13.18
C ARG A 22 0.51 -7.18 14.44
N ASN A 23 1.79 -6.85 14.36
CA ASN A 23 2.56 -6.33 15.50
C ASN A 23 2.51 -4.80 15.64
N SER A 24 1.92 -4.08 14.68
CA SER A 24 1.93 -2.62 14.65
C SER A 24 0.56 -1.97 14.72
N ILE A 25 -0.54 -2.74 14.78
CA ILE A 25 -1.91 -2.19 14.84
C ILE A 25 -2.43 -2.11 16.29
N PRO A 26 -2.54 -0.91 16.90
CA PRO A 26 -3.12 -0.75 18.23
C PRO A 26 -4.55 -1.29 18.33
N ILE A 27 -4.98 -1.67 19.54
CA ILE A 27 -6.35 -2.15 19.80
C ILE A 27 -7.40 -1.13 19.37
N ILE A 28 -7.14 0.17 19.62
CA ILE A 28 -8.05 1.28 19.29
C ILE A 28 -8.12 1.66 17.80
N SER A 29 -7.34 1.02 16.94
CA SER A 29 -7.26 1.36 15.51
C SER A 29 -8.55 0.99 14.78
N ASN A 30 -9.09 1.94 14.01
CA ASN A 30 -10.27 1.78 13.15
C ASN A 30 -10.12 2.60 11.85
N GLY A 31 -11.13 2.58 10.98
CA GLY A 31 -11.08 3.30 9.70
C GLY A 31 -11.07 4.83 9.79
N GLU A 32 -11.45 5.41 10.94
CA GLU A 32 -11.51 6.85 11.14
C GLU A 32 -10.16 7.42 11.61
N ASN A 33 -9.43 6.65 12.43
CA ASN A 33 -8.20 7.13 13.08
C ASN A 33 -6.91 6.52 12.51
N THR A 34 -7.00 5.52 11.64
CA THR A 34 -5.84 4.77 11.14
C THR A 34 -5.87 4.63 9.62
N VAL A 35 -4.70 4.84 9.02
CA VAL A 35 -4.44 4.56 7.61
C VAL A 35 -3.20 3.68 7.53
N ILE A 36 -3.26 2.65 6.68
CA ILE A 36 -2.14 1.74 6.45
C ILE A 36 -1.45 2.14 5.14
N ALA A 37 -0.13 2.23 5.13
CA ALA A 37 0.65 2.43 3.91
C ALA A 37 1.59 1.23 3.68
N TYR A 38 1.39 0.54 2.55
CA TYR A 38 2.28 -0.52 2.09
C TYR A 38 3.42 0.06 1.24
N GLU A 39 4.66 -0.13 1.68
CA GLU A 39 5.85 0.30 0.96
C GLU A 39 6.66 -0.92 0.50
N PRO A 40 6.77 -1.16 -0.81
CA PRO A 40 7.65 -2.20 -1.34
C PRO A 40 9.11 -1.76 -1.24
N ILE A 41 9.71 -1.78 -0.03
CA ILE A 41 11.09 -1.32 0.24
C ILE A 41 12.12 -1.99 -0.68
N TRP A 42 11.87 -3.23 -1.11
CA TRP A 42 12.70 -3.93 -2.08
C TRP A 42 12.76 -3.27 -3.47
N ALA A 43 11.79 -2.43 -3.81
CA ALA A 43 11.68 -1.69 -5.07
C ALA A 43 12.25 -0.26 -4.96
N ILE A 44 12.34 0.31 -3.76
CA ILE A 44 12.81 1.70 -3.53
C ILE A 44 14.27 1.86 -3.94
N GLY A 45 14.54 2.85 -4.80
CA GLY A 45 15.90 3.17 -5.29
C GLY A 45 16.49 2.17 -6.27
N THR A 46 15.70 1.21 -6.78
CA THR A 46 16.18 0.16 -7.71
C THR A 46 15.73 0.37 -9.16
N GLY A 47 14.87 1.35 -9.41
CA GLY A 47 14.20 1.55 -10.70
C GLY A 47 13.14 0.49 -11.04
N ARG A 48 12.93 -0.49 -10.16
CA ARG A 48 11.89 -1.52 -10.31
C ARG A 48 10.59 -1.04 -9.70
N ILE A 49 9.48 -1.35 -10.36
CA ILE A 49 8.13 -1.12 -9.87
C ILE A 49 7.46 -2.50 -9.76
N PRO A 50 6.80 -2.84 -8.64
CA PRO A 50 5.96 -4.04 -8.58
C PRO A 50 4.93 -4.05 -9.69
N SER A 51 4.57 -5.23 -10.22
CA SER A 51 3.44 -5.32 -11.15
C SER A 51 2.13 -5.01 -10.43
N LEU A 52 1.09 -4.64 -11.18
CA LEU A 52 -0.25 -4.41 -10.64
C LEU A 52 -0.78 -5.62 -9.86
N GLU A 53 -0.52 -6.83 -10.35
CA GLU A 53 -0.83 -8.09 -9.67
C GLU A 53 -0.10 -8.24 -8.33
N GLU A 54 1.17 -7.83 -8.26
CA GLU A 54 1.94 -7.87 -7.00
C GLU A 54 1.41 -6.84 -5.99
N ILE A 55 0.98 -5.66 -6.45
CA ILE A 55 0.37 -4.63 -5.60
C ILE A 55 -0.97 -5.16 -5.04
N GLN A 56 -1.85 -5.63 -5.93
CA GLN A 56 -3.16 -6.15 -5.56
C GLN A 56 -3.04 -7.35 -4.60
N SER A 57 -2.13 -8.29 -4.88
CA SER A 57 -1.92 -9.46 -4.01
C SER A 57 -1.53 -9.07 -2.58
N VAL A 58 -0.65 -8.08 -2.41
CA VAL A 58 -0.24 -7.61 -1.08
C VAL A 58 -1.38 -6.86 -0.41
N HIS A 59 -2.03 -5.94 -1.11
CA HIS A 59 -3.12 -5.13 -0.56
C HIS A 59 -4.31 -5.99 -0.11
N SER A 60 -4.73 -6.93 -0.95
CA SER A 60 -5.78 -7.90 -0.61
C SER A 60 -5.40 -8.73 0.62
N ARG A 61 -4.15 -9.19 0.71
CA ARG A 61 -3.71 -9.95 1.89
C ARG A 61 -3.70 -9.10 3.17
N LEU A 62 -3.34 -7.82 3.09
CA LEU A 62 -3.41 -6.89 4.22
C LEU A 62 -4.87 -6.65 4.64
N ARG A 63 -5.79 -6.43 3.70
CA ARG A 63 -7.23 -6.29 3.94
C ARG A 63 -7.80 -7.49 4.69
N LEU A 64 -7.49 -8.71 4.21
CA LEU A 64 -7.88 -9.96 4.85
C LEU A 64 -7.34 -10.06 6.28
N LEU A 65 -6.08 -9.70 6.51
CA LEU A 65 -5.50 -9.72 7.85
C LEU A 65 -6.18 -8.71 8.79
N ILE A 66 -6.53 -7.50 8.31
CA ILE A 66 -7.28 -6.54 9.11
C ILE A 66 -8.65 -7.12 9.46
N SER A 67 -9.32 -7.77 8.50
CA SER A 67 -10.61 -8.43 8.74
C SER A 67 -10.49 -9.55 9.79
N GLU A 68 -9.41 -10.33 9.76
CA GLU A 68 -9.13 -11.38 10.76
C GLU A 68 -8.92 -10.80 12.18
N ILE A 69 -8.26 -9.63 12.31
CA ILE A 69 -7.87 -9.05 13.62
C ILE A 69 -8.94 -8.10 14.18
N LYS A 70 -9.65 -7.38 13.32
CA LYS A 70 -10.55 -6.26 13.67
C LYS A 70 -12.00 -6.47 13.23
N GLY A 71 -12.28 -7.50 12.43
CA GLY A 71 -13.58 -7.72 11.81
C GLY A 71 -13.74 -7.00 10.46
N ALA A 72 -14.63 -7.55 9.63
CA ALA A 72 -14.83 -7.11 8.25
C ALA A 72 -15.28 -5.65 8.13
N GLU A 73 -16.10 -5.16 9.06
CA GLU A 73 -16.58 -3.77 9.03
C GLU A 73 -15.43 -2.77 9.16
N ILE A 74 -14.50 -3.01 10.09
CA ILE A 74 -13.33 -2.16 10.27
C ILE A 74 -12.39 -2.29 9.07
N ALA A 75 -12.19 -3.50 8.54
CA ALA A 75 -11.33 -3.74 7.39
C ALA A 75 -11.79 -2.99 6.13
N ASN A 76 -13.11 -2.95 5.89
CA ASN A 76 -13.68 -2.25 4.75
C ASN A 76 -13.61 -0.73 4.87
N LYS A 77 -13.56 -0.19 6.10
CA LYS A 77 -13.42 1.25 6.37
C LYS A 77 -11.97 1.72 6.45
N MET A 78 -11.03 0.82 6.74
CA MET A 78 -9.62 1.16 6.91
C MET A 78 -8.94 1.30 5.55
N ARG A 79 -8.41 2.50 5.28
CA ARG A 79 -7.70 2.81 4.03
C ARG A 79 -6.32 2.16 4.00
N ILE A 80 -5.98 1.53 2.88
CA ILE A 80 -4.70 0.91 2.58
C ILE A 80 -4.11 1.61 1.34
N LEU A 81 -3.12 2.47 1.59
CA LEU A 81 -2.42 3.26 0.58
C LEU A 81 -1.21 2.50 0.02
N TYR A 82 -0.97 2.69 -1.27
CA TYR A 82 0.27 2.25 -1.90
C TYR A 82 1.37 3.32 -1.74
N GLY A 83 2.47 2.96 -1.10
CA GLY A 83 3.62 3.83 -0.83
C GLY A 83 4.84 3.58 -1.73
N GLY A 84 4.66 2.90 -2.87
CA GLY A 84 5.73 2.69 -3.84
C GLY A 84 5.91 3.86 -4.82
N SER A 85 6.52 3.58 -5.98
CA SER A 85 6.74 4.61 -7.01
C SER A 85 5.44 4.94 -7.75
N VAL A 86 4.77 6.01 -7.32
CA VAL A 86 3.58 6.58 -7.98
C VAL A 86 3.98 7.81 -8.78
N LYS A 87 3.50 7.88 -10.03
CA LYS A 87 3.69 8.96 -11.00
C LYS A 87 2.38 9.18 -11.77
N PRO A 88 2.17 10.36 -12.40
CA PRO A 88 0.95 10.61 -13.18
C PRO A 88 0.63 9.53 -14.23
N ASN A 89 1.66 8.93 -14.83
CA ASN A 89 1.51 7.94 -15.90
C ASN A 89 1.16 6.51 -15.44
N ASN A 90 1.25 6.20 -14.14
CA ASN A 90 0.90 4.89 -13.60
C ASN A 90 -0.16 4.93 -12.47
N ALA A 91 -0.44 6.12 -11.93
CA ALA A 91 -1.36 6.30 -10.82
C ALA A 91 -2.76 5.78 -11.14
N LYS A 92 -3.26 6.01 -12.38
CA LYS A 92 -4.58 5.56 -12.80
C LYS A 92 -4.74 4.04 -12.69
N ASP A 93 -3.75 3.28 -13.16
CA ASP A 93 -3.81 1.81 -13.13
C ASP A 93 -3.66 1.27 -11.71
N ILE A 94 -2.86 1.93 -10.86
CA ILE A 94 -2.70 1.58 -9.45
C ILE A 94 -3.99 1.85 -8.67
N PHE A 95 -4.66 2.97 -8.92
CA PHE A 95 -5.92 3.34 -8.24
C PHE A 95 -7.13 2.56 -8.74
N ALA A 96 -7.03 1.90 -9.90
CA ALA A 96 -8.06 0.99 -10.38
C ALA A 96 -8.04 -0.39 -9.68
N LEU A 97 -7.04 -0.66 -8.83
CA LEU A 97 -6.96 -1.90 -8.07
C LEU A 97 -7.95 -1.90 -6.91
N GLU A 98 -8.69 -3.01 -6.76
CA GLU A 98 -9.79 -3.16 -5.81
C GLU A 98 -9.41 -2.84 -4.36
N ASP A 99 -8.20 -3.24 -3.94
CA ASP A 99 -7.73 -3.05 -2.56
C ASP A 99 -6.77 -1.86 -2.39
N VAL A 100 -6.68 -0.94 -3.36
CA VAL A 100 -5.83 0.25 -3.25
C VAL A 100 -6.70 1.49 -3.02
N ASP A 101 -6.61 2.08 -1.83
CA ASP A 101 -7.44 3.22 -1.43
C ASP A 101 -6.75 4.59 -1.68
N GLY A 102 -5.65 4.58 -2.42
CA GLY A 102 -4.85 5.78 -2.74
C GLY A 102 -3.35 5.54 -2.63
N ALA A 103 -2.59 6.64 -2.51
CA ALA A 103 -1.13 6.60 -2.46
C ALA A 103 -0.51 7.46 -1.36
N LEU A 104 0.63 6.98 -0.84
CA LEU A 104 1.58 7.79 -0.08
C LEU A 104 2.72 8.19 -1.02
N VAL A 105 2.64 9.39 -1.58
CA VAL A 105 3.52 9.84 -2.67
C VAL A 105 4.81 10.44 -2.12
N GLY A 106 5.95 9.86 -2.50
CA GLY A 106 7.28 10.37 -2.19
C GLY A 106 7.73 11.48 -3.15
N GLY A 107 8.83 11.27 -3.89
CA GLY A 107 9.48 12.34 -4.69
C GLY A 107 8.60 13.05 -5.74
N ALA A 108 7.55 12.41 -6.26
CA ALA A 108 6.60 13.05 -7.17
C ALA A 108 5.75 14.15 -6.48
N SER A 109 5.67 14.15 -5.14
CA SER A 109 5.02 15.22 -4.38
C SER A 109 5.81 16.53 -4.37
N LEU A 110 7.11 16.49 -4.71
CA LEU A 110 7.99 17.67 -4.68
C LEU A 110 7.89 18.53 -5.96
N LYS A 111 7.10 18.10 -6.95
CA LYS A 111 6.81 18.85 -8.17
C LYS A 111 5.31 19.03 -8.28
N SER A 112 4.86 20.28 -8.40
CA SER A 112 3.44 20.62 -8.43
C SER A 112 2.68 19.90 -9.56
N GLU A 113 3.26 19.85 -10.77
CA GLU A 113 2.64 19.20 -11.92
C GLU A 113 2.44 17.70 -11.69
N ASP A 114 3.46 17.02 -11.17
CA ASP A 114 3.39 15.58 -10.87
C ASP A 114 2.39 15.31 -9.73
N PHE A 115 2.44 16.11 -8.67
CA PHE A 115 1.57 15.95 -7.51
C PHE A 115 0.10 16.16 -7.88
N LEU A 116 -0.22 17.25 -8.59
CA LEU A 116 -1.58 17.53 -9.06
C LEU A 116 -2.05 16.48 -10.08
N GLY A 117 -1.16 16.03 -10.96
CA GLY A 117 -1.45 14.96 -11.90
C GLY A 117 -1.85 13.65 -11.22
N ILE A 118 -1.26 13.33 -10.07
CA ILE A 118 -1.66 12.17 -9.25
C ILE A 118 -2.94 12.47 -8.46
N ALA A 119 -3.01 13.61 -7.78
CA ALA A 119 -4.12 13.96 -6.89
C ALA A 119 -5.48 14.04 -7.63
N ASN A 120 -5.49 14.53 -8.87
CA ASN A 120 -6.69 14.62 -9.70
C ASN A 120 -7.24 13.26 -10.17
N LEU A 121 -6.47 12.18 -9.99
CA LEU A 121 -6.90 10.82 -10.28
C LEU A 121 -7.56 10.14 -9.08
N CYS A 122 -7.46 10.73 -7.88
CA CYS A 122 -8.22 10.31 -6.71
C CYS A 122 -9.64 10.88 -6.83
N GLN A 123 -10.64 10.03 -7.09
CA GLN A 123 -12.06 10.39 -7.12
C GLN A 123 -12.82 9.66 -6.02
#